data_AF-A0A3C1U2B7-F1
#
_entry.id   AF-A0A3C1U2B7-F1
#
_cell.length_a   1.000
_cell.length_b   1.000
_cell.length_c   1.000
_cell.angle_alpha   90.00
_cell.angle_beta   90.00
_cell.angle_gamma   90.00
#
_symmetry.space_group_name_H-M   'P 1'
#
loop_
_entity.id
_entity.type
_entity.pdbx_description
1 polymer ?
#
loop_
_entity_poly.entity_id
_entity_poly.type
_entity_poly.pdbx_seq_one_letter_code
_entity_poly.pdbx_strand_id
1 'polypeptide(L)' 'MADDGENIPDWWMLTVPEDEDSTRIDRFLRRQVPGLTQGPVEKMLRSGLIRLDGKKARPA' A
#
# COMPACT_ATOMS: atom_id res chain seq x y z
N MET A 1 -20.06 13.06 -28.12
CA MET A 1 -18.78 13.36 -27.44
C MET A 1 -18.83 12.51 -26.20
N ALA A 2 -18.18 11.35 -26.24
CA ALA A 2 -18.32 10.32 -25.22
C ALA A 2 -17.72 10.84 -23.91
N ASP A 3 -18.50 10.73 -22.84
CA ASP A 3 -18.01 10.82 -21.47
C ASP A 3 -17.26 9.51 -21.21
N ASP A 4 -15.98 9.46 -21.58
CA ASP A 4 -15.05 8.39 -21.19
C ASP A 4 -14.84 8.54 -19.68
N GLY A 5 -15.78 8.00 -18.90
CA GLY A 5 -15.71 7.94 -17.45
C GLY A 5 -14.37 7.34 -17.05
N GLU A 6 -13.48 8.21 -16.58
CA GLU A 6 -12.12 7.89 -16.20
C GLU A 6 -12.15 6.70 -15.22
N ASN A 7 -11.57 5.57 -15.62
CA ASN A 7 -11.47 4.40 -14.77
C ASN A 7 -10.41 4.69 -13.70
N ILE A 8 -10.82 5.43 -12.68
CA ILE A 8 -9.98 5.71 -11.51
C ILE A 8 -9.95 4.42 -10.69
N PRO A 9 -8.78 3.79 -10.50
CA PRO A 9 -8.69 2.60 -9.69
C PRO A 9 -9.10 2.89 -8.23
N ASP A 10 -9.68 1.89 -7.56
CA ASP A 10 -9.94 1.93 -6.11
C ASP A 10 -8.65 1.81 -5.27
N TRP A 11 -7.50 1.65 -5.93
CA TRP A 11 -6.18 1.58 -5.32
C TRP A 11 -5.35 2.81 -5.63
N TRP A 12 -4.48 3.15 -4.69
CA TRP A 12 -3.48 4.20 -4.84
C TRP A 12 -2.07 3.64 -5.03
N MET A 13 -1.21 4.40 -5.69
CA MET A 13 0.21 4.08 -5.85
C MET A 13 1.05 5.08 -5.09
N LEU A 14 2.04 4.58 -4.35
CA LEU A 14 3.02 5.40 -3.65
C LEU A 14 4.41 4.88 -3.98
N THR A 15 5.27 5.77 -4.44
CA THR A 15 6.69 5.48 -4.64
C THR A 15 7.39 5.47 -3.27
N VAL A 16 8.05 4.37 -2.94
CA VAL A 16 8.88 4.28 -1.75
C VAL A 16 10.21 4.96 -2.04
N PRO A 17 10.66 5.91 -1.22
CA PRO A 17 11.94 6.58 -1.43
C PRO A 17 13.11 5.67 -1.02
N GLU A 18 14.30 5.92 -1.56
CA GLU A 18 15.49 5.07 -1.32
C GLU A 18 15.93 5.03 0.15
N ASP A 19 15.60 6.05 0.94
CA ASP A 19 15.93 6.10 2.38
C ASP A 19 15.11 5.13 3.24
N GLU A 20 14.02 4.58 2.70
CA GLU A 20 13.20 3.56 3.37
C GLU A 20 13.69 2.14 3.06
N ASP A 21 14.88 1.98 2.47
CA ASP A 21 15.51 0.67 2.30
C ASP A 21 15.56 -0.09 3.63
N SER A 22 15.33 -1.40 3.55
CA SER A 22 15.28 -2.29 4.71
C SER A 22 14.21 -1.96 5.78
N THR A 23 13.35 -0.95 5.54
CA THR A 23 12.23 -0.66 6.43
C THR A 23 11.08 -1.63 6.22
N ARG A 24 10.48 -2.08 7.32
CA ARG A 24 9.26 -2.88 7.28
C ARG A 24 8.11 -2.10 6.66
N ILE A 25 7.42 -2.72 5.71
CA ILE A 25 6.28 -2.10 5.02
C ILE A 25 5.17 -1.63 5.97
N ASP A 26 4.89 -2.36 7.05
CA ASP A 26 3.87 -1.95 8.01
C ASP A 26 4.24 -0.65 8.73
N ARG A 27 5.54 -0.41 8.96
CA ARG A 27 6.04 0.82 9.57
C ARG A 27 5.95 1.99 8.59
N PHE A 28 6.35 1.76 7.34
CA PHE A 28 6.22 2.77 6.29
C PHE A 28 4.76 3.20 6.10
N LEU A 29 3.84 2.24 5.98
CA LEU A 29 2.41 2.53 5.78
C LEU A 29 1.77 3.31 6.92
N ARG A 30 2.17 3.05 8.17
CA ARG A 30 1.68 3.82 9.33
C ARG A 30 2.14 5.27 9.34
N ARG A 31 3.28 5.59 8.70
CA ARG A 31 3.74 6.97 8.53
C ARG A 31 2.92 7.69 7.45
N GLN A 32 2.55 6.97 6.39
CA GLN A 32 1.80 7.51 5.26
C GLN A 32 0.30 7.62 5.53
N VAL A 33 -0.25 6.77 6.39
CA VAL A 33 -1.68 6.68 6.71
C VAL A 33 -1.90 6.94 8.19
N PRO A 34 -2.16 8.20 8.60
CA PRO A 34 -2.45 8.54 9.98
C PRO A 34 -3.64 7.73 10.52
N GLY A 35 -3.49 7.16 11.72
CA GLY A 35 -4.55 6.35 12.36
C GLY A 35 -4.60 4.89 11.90
N LEU A 36 -3.73 4.47 10.98
CA LEU A 36 -3.64 3.07 10.58
C LEU A 36 -3.07 2.21 11.73
N THR A 37 -3.90 1.33 12.29
CA THR A 37 -3.54 0.47 13.43
C THR A 37 -2.99 -0.89 12.98
N GLN A 38 -2.38 -1.63 13.91
CA GLN A 38 -1.68 -2.89 13.61
C GLN A 38 -2.56 -3.96 12.97
N GLY A 39 -3.71 -4.26 13.58
CA GLY A 39 -4.60 -5.33 13.12
C GLY A 39 -5.05 -5.16 11.66
N PRO A 40 -5.53 -3.96 11.26
CA PRO A 40 -5.82 -3.65 9.86
C PRO A 40 -4.63 -3.83 8.93
N VAL A 41 -3.44 -3.32 9.27
CA VAL A 41 -2.24 -3.47 8.41
C VAL A 41 -1.91 -4.95 8.20
N GLU A 42 -1.86 -5.72 9.27
CA GLU A 42 -1.57 -7.15 9.17
C GLU A 42 -2.63 -7.89 8.35
N LYS A 43 -3.92 -7.53 8.52
CA LYS A 43 -5.00 -8.08 7.70
C LYS A 43 -4.80 -7.74 6.21
N MET A 44 -4.42 -6.51 5.88
CA MET A 44 -4.17 -6.07 4.50
C MET A 44 -2.96 -6.79 3.89
N LEU A 45 -1.88 -7.00 4.65
CA LEU A 45 -0.72 -7.79 4.22
C LEU A 45 -1.09 -9.26 3.98
N ARG A 46 -1.81 -9.88 4.92
CA ARG A 46 -2.24 -11.29 4.79
C ARG A 46 -3.20 -11.52 3.63
N SER A 47 -4.14 -10.61 3.41
CA SER A 47 -5.09 -10.67 2.28
C SER A 47 -4.46 -10.32 0.93
N GLY A 48 -3.30 -9.64 0.92
CA GLY A 48 -2.61 -9.23 -0.30
C GLY A 48 -3.16 -7.96 -0.95
N LEU A 49 -3.86 -7.13 -0.17
CA LEU A 49 -4.27 -5.79 -0.57
C LEU A 49 -3.06 -4.86 -0.73
N ILE A 50 -2.00 -5.08 0.04
CA ILE A 50 -0.74 -4.34 -0.10
C ILE A 50 0.19 -5.07 -1.06
N ARG A 51 0.67 -4.34 -2.07
CA ARG A 51 1.59 -4.84 -3.10
C ARG A 51 2.84 -3.97 -3.18
N LEU A 52 3.97 -4.61 -3.42
CA LEU A 52 5.26 -3.99 -3.72
C LEU A 52 5.67 -4.44 -5.12
N ASP A 53 5.87 -3.49 -6.03
CA ASP A 53 6.24 -3.75 -7.43
C ASP A 53 5.37 -4.84 -8.09
N GLY A 54 4.06 -4.75 -7.84
CA GLY A 54 3.05 -5.71 -8.34
C GLY A 54 3.00 -7.06 -7.62
N LYS A 55 3.95 -7.36 -6.72
CA LYS A 55 3.99 -8.61 -5.94
C LYS A 55 3.33 -8.42 -4.58
N LYS A 56 2.74 -9.49 -4.05
CA LYS A 56 2.18 -9.48 -2.69
C LYS A 56 3.29 -9.17 -1.68
N ALA A 57 3.11 -8.10 -0.90
CA ALA A 57 4.02 -7.78 0.18
C ALA A 57 4.04 -8.92 1.20
N ARG A 58 5.23 -9.37 1.60
CA ARG A 58 5.37 -10.40 2.61
C ARG A 58 5.34 -9.75 3.99
N PRO A 59 4.54 -10.27 4.93
CA PRO A 59 4.76 -9.92 6.33
C PRO A 59 6.17 -10.38 6.71
N ALA A 60 6.94 -9.47 7.32
CA ALA A 60 8.22 -9.79 7.96
C ALA A 60 7.98 -10.45 9.32
#